data_AF-A0A0S9LWW8-F1
#
_entry.id   AF-A0A0S9LWW8-F1
#
_cell.length_a   1.000
_cell.length_b   1.000
_cell.length_c   1.000
_cell.angle_alpha   90.00
_cell.angle_beta   90.00
_cell.angle_gamma   90.00
#
_symmetry.space_group_name_H-M   'P 1'
#
loop_
_entity.id
_entity.type
_entity.pdbx_description
1 polymer ?
#
loop_
_entity_poly.entity_id
_entity_poly.type
_entity_poly.pdbx_seq_one_letter_code
_entity_poly.pdbx_strand_id
1 'polypeptide(L)'
;MAVQVLKGVIKELGPAVVDTDDSGPYADVTYTYIEFEDGQMLRQVTVMAGLDGKLDNAFKDRQPVELHVFRMRKKYLLMLALKTHEGKIYATDISGNLVVQYAFAFFMTLAGFPLILLWGIGIAMIFMGGLQFRALSRVRKGRAYLRSLPNAITV
;
A
#
# COMPACT_ATOMS: atom_id res chain seq x y z
N MET A 1 -3.99 -10.99 8.77
CA MET A 1 -4.24 -10.40 7.44
C MET A 1 -3.05 -10.75 6.60
N ALA A 2 -3.26 -11.60 5.59
CA ALA A 2 -2.21 -12.14 4.75
C ALA A 2 -2.02 -11.27 3.51
N VAL A 3 -0.76 -11.13 3.07
CA VAL A 3 -0.46 -10.66 1.72
C VAL A 3 -0.97 -11.71 0.75
N GLN A 4 -1.67 -11.28 -0.29
CA GLN A 4 -2.13 -12.13 -1.37
C GLN A 4 -1.10 -12.05 -2.50
N VAL A 5 -0.63 -13.21 -2.96
CA VAL A 5 0.26 -13.31 -4.13
C VAL A 5 -0.56 -13.81 -5.29
N LEU A 6 -0.62 -13.05 -6.37
CA LEU A 6 -1.28 -13.42 -7.62
C LEU A 6 -0.22 -13.59 -8.70
N LYS A 7 -0.35 -14.61 -9.54
CA LYS A 7 0.57 -14.87 -10.64
C LYS A 7 -0.22 -15.00 -11.92
N GLY A 8 0.24 -14.37 -12.99
CA GLY A 8 -0.40 -14.47 -14.29
C GLY A 8 0.10 -13.41 -15.26
N VAL A 9 -0.48 -13.41 -16.45
CA VAL A 9 -0.27 -12.38 -17.46
C VAL A 9 -1.38 -11.34 -17.31
N ILE A 10 -1.02 -10.06 -17.28
CA ILE A 10 -1.99 -8.97 -17.20
C ILE A 10 -2.65 -8.83 -18.56
N LYS A 11 -3.97 -8.97 -18.59
CA LYS A 11 -4.81 -8.80 -19.76
C LYS A 11 -5.25 -7.35 -19.93
N GLU A 12 -5.60 -6.67 -18.83
CA GLU A 12 -6.13 -5.31 -18.87
C GLU A 12 -5.84 -4.54 -17.56
N LEU A 13 -5.47 -3.26 -17.71
CA LEU A 13 -5.37 -2.30 -16.63
C LEU A 13 -6.54 -1.32 -16.75
N GLY A 14 -7.37 -1.24 -15.71
CA GLY A 14 -8.49 -0.29 -15.67
C GLY A 14 -8.03 1.16 -15.55
N PRO A 15 -8.96 2.13 -15.62
CA PRO A 15 -8.65 3.54 -15.47
C PRO A 15 -7.90 3.81 -14.17
N ALA A 16 -6.86 4.63 -14.27
CA ALA A 16 -5.98 5.00 -13.18
C ALA A 16 -6.25 6.45 -12.74
N VAL A 17 -6.17 6.69 -11.43
CA VAL A 17 -6.23 8.03 -10.83
C VAL A 17 -4.93 8.25 -10.07
N VAL A 18 -4.28 9.39 -10.31
CA VAL A 18 -3.09 9.81 -9.57
C VAL A 18 -3.56 10.41 -8.24
N ASP A 19 -3.16 9.80 -7.13
CA ASP A 19 -3.62 10.16 -5.78
C ASP A 19 -2.76 11.26 -5.13
N THR A 20 -1.54 11.50 -5.62
CA THR A 20 -0.61 12.51 -5.12
C THR A 20 -0.48 13.69 -6.08
N ASP A 21 -0.38 14.92 -5.55
CA ASP A 21 -0.16 16.15 -6.33
C ASP A 21 1.16 16.15 -7.13
N ASP A 22 2.06 15.21 -6.80
CA ASP A 22 3.29 14.99 -7.54
C ASP A 22 2.97 14.22 -8.83
N SER A 23 2.91 14.92 -9.96
CA SER A 23 2.71 14.32 -11.29
C SER A 23 3.99 13.67 -11.87
N GLY A 24 5.04 13.57 -11.05
CA GLY A 24 6.31 12.95 -11.40
C GLY A 24 6.31 11.42 -11.34
N PRO A 25 7.47 10.77 -11.58
CA PRO A 25 7.61 9.31 -11.59
C PRO A 25 7.40 8.62 -10.23
N TYR A 26 7.20 9.41 -9.18
CA TYR A 26 6.98 8.96 -7.80
C TYR A 26 5.52 9.11 -7.34
N ALA A 27 4.60 9.35 -8.28
CA ALA A 27 3.19 9.47 -7.95
C ALA A 27 2.60 8.13 -7.48
N ASP A 28 1.73 8.19 -6.48
CA ASP A 28 0.89 7.05 -6.11
C ASP A 28 -0.30 6.99 -7.08
N VAL A 29 -0.55 5.81 -7.65
CA VAL A 29 -1.56 5.61 -8.69
C VAL A 29 -2.52 4.52 -8.29
N THR A 30 -3.81 4.83 -8.27
CA THR A 30 -4.87 3.86 -7.99
C THR A 30 -5.57 3.43 -9.26
N TYR A 31 -5.41 2.15 -9.60
CA TYR A 31 -6.16 1.50 -10.68
C TYR A 31 -7.52 1.03 -10.20
N THR A 32 -8.53 1.27 -11.02
CA THR A 32 -9.89 0.79 -10.76
C THR A 32 -9.92 -0.75 -10.73
N TYR A 33 -9.21 -1.40 -11.64
CA TYR A 33 -9.00 -2.84 -11.66
C TYR A 33 -7.71 -3.25 -12.37
N ILE A 34 -7.26 -4.48 -12.11
CA ILE A 34 -6.22 -5.21 -12.86
C ILE A 34 -6.81 -6.57 -13.19
N GLU A 35 -6.98 -6.88 -14.47
CA GLU A 35 -7.49 -8.17 -14.96
C GLU A 35 -6.35 -9.03 -15.51
N PHE A 36 -6.34 -10.30 -15.12
CA PHE A 36 -5.43 -11.31 -15.61
C PHE A 36 -6.07 -12.17 -16.71
N GLU A 37 -5.26 -12.78 -17.55
CA GLU A 37 -5.75 -13.67 -18.63
C GLU A 37 -6.54 -14.88 -18.13
N ASP A 38 -6.29 -15.32 -16.89
CA ASP A 38 -7.02 -16.42 -16.24
C ASP A 38 -8.40 -16.01 -15.69
N GLY A 39 -8.80 -14.75 -15.91
CA GLY A 39 -10.07 -14.18 -15.46
C GLY A 39 -10.05 -13.66 -14.02
N GLN A 40 -8.91 -13.73 -13.31
CA GLN A 40 -8.78 -13.09 -12.01
C GLN A 40 -8.79 -11.56 -12.15
N MET A 41 -9.53 -10.88 -11.29
CA MET A 41 -9.62 -9.42 -11.28
C MET A 41 -9.37 -8.87 -9.88
N LEU A 42 -8.36 -8.02 -9.78
CA LEU A 42 -8.14 -7.18 -8.60
C LEU A 42 -8.85 -5.86 -8.81
N ARG A 43 -9.47 -5.31 -7.76
CA ARG A 43 -10.16 -4.02 -7.81
C ARG A 43 -9.54 -3.04 -6.83
N GLN A 44 -9.52 -1.76 -7.18
CA GLN A 44 -9.01 -0.67 -6.35
C GLN A 44 -7.59 -0.96 -5.85
N VAL A 45 -6.67 -1.13 -6.79
CA VAL A 45 -5.26 -1.42 -6.51
C VAL A 45 -4.47 -0.14 -6.57
N THR A 46 -4.02 0.32 -5.42
CA THR A 46 -3.06 1.41 -5.28
C THR A 46 -1.66 0.86 -5.52
N VAL A 47 -0.95 1.44 -6.47
CA VAL A 47 0.43 1.16 -6.82
C VAL A 47 1.23 2.38 -6.42
N MET A 48 2.19 2.18 -5.53
CA MET A 48 3.02 3.26 -5.03
C MET A 48 4.18 3.54 -5.98
N ALA A 49 4.73 4.75 -5.85
CA ALA A 49 5.89 5.30 -6.57
C ALA A 49 6.82 4.26 -7.23
N GLY A 50 7.06 4.41 -8.54
CA GLY A 50 8.02 3.61 -9.30
C GLY A 50 7.59 2.19 -9.68
N LEU A 51 6.60 1.58 -9.00
CA LEU A 51 6.06 0.28 -9.43
C LEU A 51 5.10 0.38 -10.62
N ASP A 52 4.41 1.51 -10.79
CA ASP A 52 3.50 1.75 -11.93
C ASP A 52 4.24 1.53 -13.26
N GLY A 53 5.37 2.22 -13.48
CA GLY A 53 6.13 2.06 -14.72
C GLY A 53 6.61 0.62 -14.96
N LYS A 54 6.87 -0.17 -13.91
CA LYS A 54 7.22 -1.60 -14.05
C LYS A 54 6.00 -2.45 -14.39
N LEU A 55 4.84 -2.10 -13.83
CA LEU A 55 3.56 -2.74 -14.11
C LEU A 55 3.12 -2.47 -15.56
N ASP A 56 3.20 -1.22 -16.02
CA ASP A 56 2.85 -0.81 -17.39
C ASP A 56 3.76 -1.48 -18.42
N ASN A 57 5.06 -1.57 -18.16
CA ASN A 57 5.98 -2.31 -19.03
C ASN A 57 5.63 -3.80 -19.09
N ALA A 58 5.36 -4.43 -17.94
CA ALA A 58 4.97 -5.84 -17.92
C ALA A 58 3.64 -6.10 -18.64
N PHE A 59 2.71 -5.14 -18.59
CA PHE A 59 1.45 -5.17 -19.33
C PHE A 59 1.66 -5.05 -20.84
N LYS A 60 2.42 -4.05 -21.30
CA LYS A 60 2.71 -3.84 -22.74
C LYS A 60 3.41 -5.03 -23.37
N ASP A 61 4.35 -5.62 -22.65
CA ASP A 61 5.13 -6.76 -23.12
C ASP A 61 4.41 -8.11 -22.91
N ARG A 62 3.20 -8.11 -22.32
CA ARG A 62 2.43 -9.31 -21.95
C ARG A 62 3.27 -10.33 -21.16
N GLN A 63 4.10 -9.83 -20.26
CA GLN A 63 4.99 -10.67 -19.48
C GLN A 63 4.23 -11.28 -18.28
N PRO A 64 4.56 -12.52 -17.90
CA PRO A 64 4.06 -13.09 -16.65
C PRO A 64 4.63 -12.32 -15.47
N VAL A 65 3.77 -11.96 -14.52
CA VAL A 65 4.11 -11.23 -13.31
C VAL A 65 3.59 -11.94 -12.06
N GLU A 66 4.27 -11.70 -10.93
CA GLU A 66 3.74 -12.03 -9.60
C GLU A 66 3.46 -10.72 -8.85
N LEU A 67 2.19 -10.44 -8.56
CA LEU A 67 1.74 -9.29 -7.79
C LEU A 67 1.60 -9.66 -6.32
N HIS A 68 2.30 -8.94 -5.45
CA HIS A 68 2.21 -9.07 -4.01
C HIS A 68 1.35 -7.94 -3.47
N VAL A 69 0.12 -8.26 -3.09
CA VAL A 69 -0.91 -7.27 -2.78
C VAL A 69 -1.36 -7.40 -1.32
N PHE A 70 -1.43 -6.28 -0.63
CA PHE A 70 -1.83 -6.20 0.76
C PHE A 70 -3.16 -5.46 0.91
N ARG A 71 -4.09 -6.09 1.63
CA ARG A 71 -5.40 -5.50 1.88
C ARG A 71 -5.32 -4.43 2.97
N MET A 72 -5.32 -3.15 2.57
CA MET A 72 -5.30 -2.00 3.48
C MET A 72 -6.65 -1.77 4.16
N ARG A 73 -7.75 -1.86 3.41
CA ARG A 73 -9.14 -1.73 3.89
C ARG A 73 -10.04 -2.77 3.21
N LYS A 74 -11.33 -2.83 3.55
CA LYS A 74 -12.26 -3.86 3.04
C LYS A 74 -12.26 -3.99 1.51
N LYS A 75 -12.08 -2.86 0.79
CA LYS A 75 -12.06 -2.81 -0.69
C LYS A 75 -10.73 -2.36 -1.31
N TYR A 76 -9.85 -1.72 -0.53
CA TYR A 76 -8.61 -1.13 -1.05
C TYR A 76 -7.43 -2.07 -0.89
N LEU A 77 -6.76 -2.31 -2.02
CA LEU A 77 -5.59 -3.16 -2.16
C LEU A 77 -4.37 -2.27 -2.42
N LEU A 78 -3.27 -2.55 -1.71
CA LEU A 78 -1.99 -1.88 -1.93
C LEU A 78 -1.02 -2.88 -2.55
N MET A 79 -0.43 -2.53 -3.70
CA MET A 79 0.66 -3.31 -4.28
C MET A 79 1.93 -3.07 -3.46
N LEU A 80 2.41 -4.13 -2.80
CA LEU A 80 3.66 -4.10 -2.05
C LEU A 80 4.86 -4.42 -2.92
N ALA A 81 4.72 -5.40 -3.81
CA ALA A 81 5.80 -5.80 -4.69
C ALA A 81 5.30 -6.37 -6.00
N LEU A 82 6.14 -6.28 -7.02
CA LEU A 82 5.97 -6.82 -8.36
C LEU A 82 7.20 -7.65 -8.69
N LYS A 83 7.00 -8.94 -8.97
CA LYS A 83 8.04 -9.79 -9.55
C LYS A 83 7.82 -9.90 -11.05
N THR A 84 8.84 -9.56 -11.83
CA THR A 84 8.82 -9.68 -13.29
C THR A 84 9.28 -11.07 -13.75
N HIS A 85 9.05 -11.38 -15.03
CA HIS A 85 9.48 -12.63 -15.65
C HIS A 85 11.00 -12.90 -15.53
N GLU A 86 11.82 -11.83 -15.47
CA GLU A 86 13.27 -11.91 -15.26
C GLU A 86 13.67 -12.40 -13.85
N GLY A 87 12.70 -12.63 -12.96
CA GLY A 87 12.93 -13.05 -11.58
C GLY A 87 13.29 -11.91 -10.63
N LYS A 88 13.36 -10.66 -11.12
CA LYS A 88 13.59 -9.47 -10.30
C LYS A 88 12.31 -9.10 -9.54
N ILE A 89 12.45 -8.80 -8.25
CA ILE A 89 11.36 -8.35 -7.38
C ILE A 89 11.56 -6.86 -7.14
N TYR A 90 10.58 -6.05 -7.53
CA TYR A 90 10.51 -4.62 -7.21
C TYR A 90 9.54 -4.44 -6.06
N ALA A 91 9.94 -3.74 -5.01
CA ALA A 91 9.13 -3.51 -3.82
C ALA A 91 8.91 -2.01 -3.62
N THR A 92 7.72 -1.62 -3.16
CA THR A 92 7.46 -0.22 -2.81
C THR A 92 8.28 0.16 -1.59
N ASP A 93 8.89 1.35 -1.62
CA ASP A 93 9.49 1.88 -0.42
C ASP A 93 8.43 2.41 0.57
N ILE A 94 8.30 1.72 1.70
CA ILE A 94 7.46 2.14 2.84
C ILE A 94 8.35 2.70 3.96
N SER A 95 9.44 3.38 3.61
CA SER A 95 10.41 3.99 4.54
C SER A 95 9.89 5.25 5.24
N GLY A 96 8.68 5.21 5.80
CA GLY A 96 8.23 6.22 6.75
C GLY A 96 8.96 6.10 8.09
N ASN A 97 9.17 7.23 8.77
CA ASN A 97 9.58 7.24 10.18
C ASN A 97 8.40 6.78 11.07
N LEU A 98 8.19 5.46 11.11
CA LEU A 98 7.15 4.82 11.91
C LEU A 98 7.25 5.22 13.39
N VAL A 99 8.46 5.46 13.91
CA VAL A 99 8.68 5.86 15.30
C VAL A 99 8.02 7.21 15.57
N VAL A 100 8.24 8.20 14.71
CA VAL A 100 7.60 9.53 14.83
C VAL A 100 6.09 9.43 14.69
N GLN A 101 5.59 8.62 13.75
CA GLN A 101 4.14 8.43 13.57
C GLN A 101 3.48 7.73 14.78
N TYR A 102 4.14 6.72 15.36
CA TYR A 102 3.68 6.07 16.59
C TYR A 102 3.74 7.01 17.80
N ALA A 103 4.81 7.81 17.91
CA ALA A 103 4.93 8.81 18.97
C ALA A 103 3.82 9.86 18.86
N PHE A 104 3.52 10.35 17.65
CA PHE A 104 2.43 11.29 17.41
C PHE A 104 1.05 10.71 17.79
N ALA A 105 0.76 9.48 17.36
CA ALA A 105 -0.48 8.79 17.75
C ALA A 105 -0.59 8.60 19.28
N PHE A 106 0.53 8.29 19.93
CA PHE A 106 0.61 8.18 21.38
C PHE A 106 0.36 9.52 22.07
N PHE A 107 1.01 10.60 21.64
CA PHE A 107 0.82 11.94 22.20
C PHE A 107 -0.61 12.44 22.00
N MET A 108 -1.22 12.22 20.83
CA MET A 108 -2.64 12.53 20.60
C MET A 108 -3.54 11.79 21.61
N THR A 109 -3.27 10.51 21.84
CA THR A 109 -4.06 9.70 22.77
C THR A 109 -3.87 10.19 24.21
N LEU A 110 -2.63 10.47 24.61
CA LEU A 110 -2.29 10.94 25.94
C LEU A 110 -2.86 12.34 26.22
N ALA A 111 -2.75 13.26 25.26
CA ALA A 111 -3.36 14.59 25.34
C ALA A 111 -4.89 14.54 25.36
N GLY A 112 -5.49 13.53 24.73
CA GLY A 112 -6.92 13.32 24.76
C GLY A 112 -7.48 13.06 26.15
N PHE A 113 -6.76 12.33 27.02
CA PHE A 113 -7.22 12.00 28.39
C PHE A 113 -7.59 13.21 29.26
N PRO A 114 -6.72 14.22 29.47
CA PRO A 114 -7.09 15.41 30.25
C PRO A 114 -8.18 16.25 29.57
N LEU A 115 -8.27 16.18 28.24
CA LEU A 115 -9.26 16.91 27.45
C LEU A 115 -10.63 16.20 27.36
N ILE A 116 -10.82 15.03 27.98
CA ILE A 116 -12.12 14.32 27.98
C ILE A 116 -13.22 15.19 28.58
N LEU A 117 -12.91 15.91 29.66
CA LEU A 117 -13.85 16.76 30.38
C LEU A 117 -14.25 18.03 29.60
N LEU A 118 -13.47 18.40 28.59
CA LEU A 118 -13.74 19.52 27.70
C LEU A 118 -14.57 19.06 26.50
N TRP A 119 -15.86 18.80 26.75
CA TRP A 119 -16.89 18.69 25.72
C TRP A 119 -16.64 17.63 24.61
N GLY A 120 -16.05 16.49 24.98
CA GLY A 120 -15.88 15.35 24.05
C GLY A 120 -14.72 15.51 23.05
N ILE A 121 -13.97 16.62 23.10
CA ILE A 121 -12.75 16.82 22.29
C ILE A 121 -11.72 15.73 22.64
N GLY A 122 -11.54 15.42 23.93
CA GLY A 122 -10.66 14.35 24.35
C GLY A 122 -11.04 12.97 23.80
N ILE A 123 -12.34 12.68 23.70
CA ILE A 123 -12.84 11.43 23.11
C ILE A 123 -12.49 11.37 21.61
N ALA A 124 -12.67 12.48 20.89
CA ALA A 124 -12.29 12.56 19.47
C ALA A 124 -10.78 12.35 19.27
N MET A 125 -9.92 12.93 20.12
CA MET A 125 -8.47 12.74 20.04
C MET A 125 -8.04 11.31 20.33
N ILE A 126 -8.58 10.68 21.38
CA ILE A 126 -8.33 9.26 21.69
C ILE A 126 -8.78 8.37 20.54
N PHE A 127 -9.96 8.65 19.98
CA PHE A 127 -10.49 7.90 18.83
C PHE A 127 -9.57 8.02 17.60
N MET A 128 -9.13 9.23 17.26
CA MET A 128 -8.20 9.48 16.16
C MET A 128 -6.84 8.79 16.38
N GLY A 129 -6.30 8.86 17.59
CA GLY A 129 -5.09 8.12 17.97
C GLY A 129 -5.25 6.61 17.79
N GLY A 130 -6.37 6.05 18.24
CA GLY A 130 -6.71 4.64 18.04
C GLY A 130 -6.82 4.24 16.56
N LEU A 131 -7.39 5.09 15.70
CA LEU A 131 -7.41 4.88 14.25
C LEU A 131 -6.00 4.89 13.66
N GLN A 132 -5.13 5.81 14.08
CA GLN A 132 -3.74 5.88 13.65
C GLN A 132 -2.95 4.64 14.09
N PHE A 133 -3.06 4.19 15.34
CA PHE A 133 -2.40 2.96 15.79
C PHE A 133 -2.78 1.75 14.94
N ARG A 134 -4.07 1.62 14.59
CA ARG A 134 -4.54 0.55 13.70
C ARG A 134 -3.95 0.68 12.31
N ALA A 135 -3.89 1.88 11.73
CA ALA A 135 -3.27 2.12 10.44
C ALA A 135 -1.77 1.75 10.46
N LEU A 136 -1.02 2.24 11.45
CA LEU A 136 0.42 1.96 11.61
C LEU A 136 0.71 0.47 11.79
N SER A 137 -0.16 -0.26 12.51
CA SER A 137 -0.02 -1.71 12.67
C SER A 137 -0.10 -2.47 11.33
N ARG A 138 -0.86 -1.94 10.35
CA ARG A 138 -0.96 -2.51 9.01
C ARG A 138 0.30 -2.20 8.19
N VAL A 139 0.77 -0.97 8.25
CA VAL A 139 2.02 -0.53 7.62
C VAL A 139 3.20 -1.36 8.13
N ARG A 140 3.29 -1.59 9.45
CA ARG A 140 4.32 -2.44 10.06
C ARG A 140 4.29 -3.87 9.50
N LYS A 141 3.10 -4.45 9.29
CA LYS A 141 2.94 -5.79 8.69
C LYS A 141 3.39 -5.82 7.23
N GLY A 142 3.03 -4.80 6.43
CA GLY A 142 3.51 -4.64 5.07
C GLY A 142 5.04 -4.55 5.01
N ARG A 143 5.64 -3.73 5.89
CA ARG A 143 7.10 -3.58 5.99
C ARG A 143 7.80 -4.87 6.41
N ALA A 144 7.23 -5.61 7.36
CA ALA A 144 7.77 -6.91 7.78
C ALA A 144 7.77 -7.91 6.61
N TYR A 145 6.72 -7.89 5.78
CA TYR A 145 6.65 -8.71 4.58
C TYR A 145 7.69 -8.29 3.53
N LEU A 146 7.82 -7.00 3.24
CA LEU A 146 8.82 -6.49 2.30
C LEU A 146 10.24 -6.88 2.69
N ARG A 147 10.57 -6.80 3.99
CA ARG A 147 11.87 -7.26 4.53
C ARG A 147 12.10 -8.77 4.40
N SER A 148 11.03 -9.56 4.28
CA SER A 148 11.14 -11.00 4.09
C SER A 148 11.32 -11.41 2.63
N LEU A 149 11.15 -10.48 1.67
CA LEU A 149 11.36 -10.75 0.25
C LEU A 149 12.87 -10.79 -0.06
N PRO A 150 13.41 -11.93 -0.51
CA PRO A 150 14.82 -12.02 -0.88
C PRO A 150 15.07 -11.21 -2.16
N ASN A 151 16.16 -10.44 -2.19
CA ASN A 151 16.61 -9.68 -3.36
C ASN A 151 15.58 -8.66 -3.91
N ALA A 152 14.72 -8.12 -3.06
CA ALA A 152 13.79 -7.06 -3.46
C ALA A 152 14.53 -5.73 -3.68
N ILE A 153 14.36 -5.15 -4.86
CA ILE A 153 14.82 -3.80 -5.22
C ILE A 153 13.74 -2.83 -4.77
N THR A 154 14.04 -1.99 -3.79
CA THR A 154 13.14 -0.93 -3.35
C THR A 154 13.12 0.18 -4.39
N VAL A 155 11.91 0.58 -4.79
CA VAL A 155 11.65 1.67 -5.75
C VAL A 155 10.81 2.74 -5.06
#